data_AF-Q4CL76-F1
#
_entry.id   AF-Q4CL76-F1
#
_cell.length_a   1.000
_cell.length_b   1.000
_cell.length_c   1.000
_cell.angle_alpha   90.00
_cell.angle_beta   90.00
_cell.angle_gamma   90.00
#
_symmetry.space_group_name_H-M   'P 1'
#
loop_
_entity.id
_entity.type
_entity.pdbx_description
1 polymer ?
#
loop_
_entity_poly.entity_id
_entity_poly.type
_entity_poly.pdbx_seq_one_letter_code
_entity_poly.pdbx_strand_id
1 'polypeptide(L)'
;LVVGSTLVTTSGHAISFVKFTLSANMTLLLLDNYIEANRYAVYFFNGVVDGGGIIVKGNTLRTTEDDDGLESSVCVNAIDLRNGGYFDVENNTMNSVNGVILFGDTTVSFAGLLRVADCTFAGGTEFFDPALSYLSGSVTLEGGAQWRVEGNNVSAASVLNIPYPQYKIKLSGSGTTVALAHNRQVDNSYPFADFFPPDTIVELPARFVVGCNLQGDEEVLYDDVFPEKVVVFRCGTCNDDAACYMPGTESVDRSSCSCSCKEGWHGASCLPFEVPDTVVPPVAERAVDGDTSCVVNQTLTNVTLNMWKTHHCYVGVTFSGVGATLTFSFDSMPLHLPINITLTGCTFREGAALQFVGGAEAAESAGVLIRVSQTVMRSSTVAFMRALPQHCDIAVTEVDAALSFAVELLDTRMNTKFGVVMLKDAVLSASLLLVSDVKAHATKRDAFVVYSTGTLTLVGGSSLYARYCSFDGYTHLFYLYSLSVSDHSVFALLNNTMFSGVSLLYLRHGFSVSDHSVLRVVGNSGSVRYAICNDDLWTVQRSSWLDWRDNDVELGAMFYDSSSAFVSIDGSSVVTLTG
;
A
#
# COMPACT_ATOMS: atom_id res chain seq x y z
N LEU A 1 7.19 12.82 18.10
CA LEU A 1 7.10 11.80 17.05
C LEU A 1 6.48 10.55 17.65
N VAL A 2 5.36 10.11 17.10
CA VAL A 2 4.77 8.78 17.30
C VAL A 2 4.66 8.17 15.91
N VAL A 3 5.25 7.00 15.70
CA VAL A 3 5.29 6.41 14.37
C VAL A 3 5.30 4.89 14.40
N GLY A 4 4.68 4.25 13.40
CA GLY A 4 4.64 2.79 13.26
C GLY A 4 4.02 2.07 14.46
N SER A 5 3.22 2.77 15.28
CA SER A 5 2.73 2.27 16.55
C SER A 5 1.27 1.81 16.43
N THR A 6 0.93 0.75 17.17
CA THR A 6 -0.46 0.31 17.37
C THR A 6 -0.94 0.74 18.76
N LEU A 7 -1.94 1.62 18.81
CA LEU A 7 -2.49 2.20 20.03
C LEU A 7 -4.00 1.95 20.06
N VAL A 8 -4.41 0.86 20.71
CA VAL A 8 -5.82 0.47 20.84
C VAL A 8 -6.24 0.59 22.30
N THR A 9 -7.33 1.31 22.55
CA THR A 9 -7.85 1.51 23.91
C THR A 9 -9.37 1.63 23.95
N THR A 10 -9.94 1.29 25.10
CA THR A 10 -11.36 1.55 25.44
C THR A 10 -11.55 2.91 26.14
N SER A 11 -10.47 3.66 26.34
CA SER A 11 -10.55 5.04 26.83
C SER A 11 -11.24 5.95 25.82
N GLY A 12 -11.83 7.05 26.30
CA GLY A 12 -12.43 8.08 25.43
C GLY A 12 -11.45 8.67 24.39
N HIS A 13 -10.14 8.54 24.60
CA HIS A 13 -9.13 8.87 23.60
C HIS A 13 -7.89 7.98 23.69
N ALA A 14 -7.21 7.74 22.56
CA ALA A 14 -5.94 7.00 22.52
C ALA A 14 -4.74 7.92 22.73
N ILE A 15 -4.73 9.08 22.07
CA ILE A 15 -3.74 10.14 22.29
C ILE A 15 -4.46 11.43 22.67
N SER A 16 -3.99 12.10 23.72
CA SER A 16 -4.51 13.40 24.15
C SER A 16 -3.41 14.41 24.43
N PHE A 17 -3.49 15.55 23.76
CA PHE A 17 -2.64 16.72 23.97
C PHE A 17 -3.43 17.78 24.72
N VAL A 18 -3.22 17.86 26.04
CA VAL A 18 -4.06 18.69 26.93
C VAL A 18 -3.81 20.19 26.76
N LYS A 19 -2.55 20.63 26.85
CA LYS A 19 -2.18 22.03 26.63
C LYS A 19 -0.76 22.10 26.11
N PHE A 20 -0.57 22.75 24.97
CA PHE A 20 0.74 22.83 24.34
C PHE A 20 0.94 24.13 23.55
N THR A 21 2.21 24.45 23.32
CA THR A 21 2.63 25.53 22.43
C THR A 21 3.81 25.02 21.62
N LEU A 22 3.68 25.02 20.30
CA LEU A 22 4.74 24.63 19.37
C LEU A 22 5.33 25.88 18.74
N SER A 23 6.60 26.17 19.02
CA SER A 23 7.32 27.28 18.39
C SER A 23 7.91 26.86 17.04
N ALA A 24 8.50 27.81 16.29
CA ALA A 24 9.06 27.61 14.96
C ALA A 24 9.98 26.38 14.76
N ASN A 25 10.61 25.87 15.83
CA ASN A 25 11.51 24.71 15.76
C ASN A 25 10.86 23.41 16.27
N MET A 26 9.55 23.40 16.53
CA MET A 26 8.84 22.28 17.11
C MET A 26 7.78 21.76 16.15
N THR A 27 7.93 20.51 15.74
CA THR A 27 6.92 19.80 14.95
C THR A 27 6.48 18.54 15.70
N LEU A 28 5.18 18.43 15.94
CA LEU A 28 4.55 17.21 16.40
C LEU A 28 4.23 16.33 15.19
N LEU A 29 4.70 15.09 15.22
CA LEU A 29 4.54 14.12 14.13
C LEU A 29 3.80 12.88 14.65
N LEU A 30 2.66 12.55 14.03
CA LEU A 30 1.94 11.28 14.15
C LEU A 30 1.95 10.62 12.76
N LEU A 31 2.81 9.62 12.56
CA LEU A 31 3.09 9.05 11.23
C LEU A 31 2.80 7.54 11.20
N ASP A 32 2.09 7.03 10.21
CA ASP A 32 1.98 5.58 9.96
C ASP A 32 1.56 4.73 11.18
N ASN A 33 0.64 5.24 12.01
CA ASN A 33 0.16 4.54 13.20
C ASN A 33 -1.21 3.89 12.96
N TYR A 34 -1.50 2.83 13.71
CA TYR A 34 -2.86 2.34 13.93
C TYR A 34 -3.35 2.87 15.28
N ILE A 35 -4.35 3.75 15.29
CA ILE A 35 -4.88 4.38 16.50
C ILE A 35 -6.38 4.14 16.58
N GLU A 36 -6.81 3.47 17.64
CA GLU A 36 -8.21 3.16 17.91
C GLU A 36 -8.55 3.53 19.35
N ALA A 37 -9.63 4.28 19.52
CA ALA A 37 -10.14 4.70 20.82
C ALA A 37 -11.66 4.56 20.88
N ASN A 38 -12.24 4.81 22.04
CA ASN A 38 -13.69 4.77 22.16
C ASN A 38 -14.34 5.96 21.44
N ARG A 39 -13.98 7.20 21.79
CA ARG A 39 -14.58 8.43 21.20
C ARG A 39 -13.69 9.22 20.25
N TYR A 40 -12.43 9.44 20.60
CA TYR A 40 -11.51 10.27 19.81
C TYR A 40 -10.18 9.55 19.59
N ALA A 41 -9.83 9.18 18.36
CA ALA A 41 -8.54 8.51 18.14
C ALA A 41 -7.37 9.43 18.55
N VAL A 42 -7.40 10.68 18.09
CA VAL A 42 -6.45 11.72 18.52
C VAL A 42 -7.20 12.96 19.00
N TYR A 43 -6.89 13.42 20.20
CA TYR A 43 -7.53 14.59 20.81
C TYR A 43 -6.55 15.73 21.12
N PHE A 44 -6.81 16.91 20.59
CA PHE A 44 -6.10 18.16 20.87
C PHE A 44 -7.01 19.08 21.67
N PHE A 45 -6.77 19.19 22.98
CA PHE A 45 -7.65 19.96 23.87
C PHE A 45 -7.45 21.47 23.69
N ASN A 46 -6.23 21.99 23.87
CA ASN A 46 -5.90 23.41 23.66
C ASN A 46 -4.47 23.55 23.12
N GLY A 47 -4.30 24.19 21.96
CA GLY A 47 -3.00 24.35 21.31
C GLY A 47 -2.74 25.74 20.77
N VAL A 48 -1.46 26.13 20.74
CA VAL A 48 -0.97 27.26 19.93
C VAL A 48 0.20 26.74 19.08
N VAL A 49 0.17 26.97 17.78
CA VAL A 49 1.25 26.63 16.85
C VAL A 49 1.75 27.93 16.24
N ASP A 50 2.92 28.36 16.68
CA ASP A 50 3.53 29.65 16.36
C ASP A 50 4.79 29.42 15.52
N GLY A 51 4.61 29.33 14.21
CA GLY A 51 5.61 28.90 13.23
C GLY A 51 6.01 27.42 13.29
N GLY A 52 5.55 26.67 14.29
CA GLY A 52 5.78 25.22 14.40
C GLY A 52 4.81 24.41 13.54
N GLY A 53 4.70 23.10 13.83
CA GLY A 53 3.86 22.21 13.04
C GLY A 53 3.19 21.07 13.80
N ILE A 54 2.03 20.66 13.33
CA ILE A 54 1.40 19.37 13.65
C ILE A 54 1.18 18.64 12.33
N ILE A 55 1.72 17.44 12.20
CA ILE A 55 1.52 16.56 11.04
C ILE A 55 0.93 15.25 11.53
N VAL A 56 -0.25 14.91 11.02
CA VAL A 56 -0.93 13.63 11.20
C VAL A 56 -0.99 12.98 9.84
N LYS A 57 -0.09 12.05 9.54
CA LYS A 57 0.07 11.47 8.20
C LYS A 57 0.14 9.95 8.17
N GLY A 58 -0.48 9.31 7.18
CA GLY A 58 -0.34 7.85 6.97
C GLY A 58 -1.02 6.98 8.03
N ASN A 59 -1.82 7.55 8.94
CA ASN A 59 -2.38 6.79 10.05
C ASN A 59 -3.70 6.11 9.66
N THR A 60 -3.98 4.97 10.30
CA THR A 60 -5.33 4.42 10.42
C THR A 60 -5.94 4.89 11.74
N LEU A 61 -7.00 5.70 11.68
CA LEU A 61 -7.61 6.37 12.84
C LEU A 61 -9.07 5.93 13.00
N ARG A 62 -9.39 5.24 14.10
CA ARG A 62 -10.71 4.62 14.30
C ARG A 62 -11.34 4.93 15.65
N THR A 63 -12.67 4.93 15.68
CA THR A 63 -13.47 4.97 16.92
C THR A 63 -14.36 3.74 17.02
N THR A 64 -14.73 3.35 18.25
CA THR A 64 -15.62 2.20 18.51
C THR A 64 -17.01 2.60 19.00
N GLU A 65 -17.15 3.74 19.67
CA GLU A 65 -18.44 4.35 19.97
C GLU A 65 -18.91 5.18 18.76
N ASP A 66 -20.22 5.21 18.57
CA ASP A 66 -20.95 6.00 17.58
C ASP A 66 -22.24 6.63 18.14
N ASP A 67 -22.47 6.54 19.45
CA ASP A 67 -23.75 6.86 20.10
C ASP A 67 -24.00 8.38 20.30
N ASP A 68 -22.97 9.23 20.42
CA ASP A 68 -23.15 10.67 20.74
C ASP A 68 -23.10 11.59 19.50
N GLY A 69 -22.70 11.06 18.34
CA GLY A 69 -22.57 11.82 17.09
C GLY A 69 -21.33 12.73 17.02
N LEU A 70 -20.45 12.67 18.02
CA LEU A 70 -19.27 13.53 18.16
C LEU A 70 -17.95 12.77 17.97
N GLU A 71 -18.02 11.45 17.93
CA GLU A 71 -16.87 10.56 17.81
C GLU A 71 -16.10 10.86 16.53
N SER A 72 -14.78 10.88 16.63
CA SER A 72 -13.95 11.35 15.52
C SER A 72 -12.54 10.78 15.49
N SER A 73 -12.01 10.70 14.28
CA SER A 73 -10.61 10.31 14.05
C SER A 73 -9.64 11.36 14.59
N VAL A 74 -9.93 12.66 14.39
CA VAL A 74 -9.16 13.77 14.97
C VAL A 74 -10.11 14.80 15.57
N CYS A 75 -9.98 15.04 16.88
CA CYS A 75 -10.75 16.06 17.58
C CYS A 75 -9.85 17.22 18.01
N VAL A 76 -10.21 18.44 17.64
CA VAL A 76 -9.51 19.68 18.00
C VAL A 76 -10.48 20.60 18.73
N ASN A 77 -10.29 20.76 20.03
CA ASN A 77 -11.18 21.58 20.84
C ASN A 77 -10.88 23.08 20.70
N ALA A 78 -9.62 23.51 20.71
CA ALA A 78 -9.28 24.87 20.29
C ALA A 78 -7.82 24.94 19.84
N ILE A 79 -7.57 25.64 18.74
CA ILE A 79 -6.22 25.84 18.22
C ILE A 79 -6.04 27.23 17.59
N ASP A 80 -4.89 27.84 17.87
CA ASP A 80 -4.40 29.07 17.25
C ASP A 80 -3.18 28.74 16.39
N LEU A 81 -3.31 28.83 15.07
CA LEU A 81 -2.27 28.61 14.08
C LEU A 81 -1.80 29.95 13.55
N ARG A 82 -0.55 30.33 13.81
CA ARG A 82 -0.06 31.67 13.46
C ARG A 82 1.40 31.70 13.04
N ASN A 83 1.78 32.78 12.36
CA ASN A 83 3.15 33.06 11.92
C ASN A 83 3.76 31.90 11.11
N GLY A 84 3.00 31.35 10.16
CA GLY A 84 3.42 30.15 9.41
C GLY A 84 3.17 28.82 10.11
N GLY A 85 2.57 28.83 11.31
CA GLY A 85 2.21 27.60 12.04
C GLY A 85 1.19 26.77 11.28
N TYR A 86 1.38 25.46 11.24
CA TYR A 86 0.55 24.56 10.44
C TYR A 86 0.00 23.37 11.21
N PHE A 87 -1.20 22.93 10.81
CA PHE A 87 -1.81 21.67 11.19
C PHE A 87 -2.22 20.95 9.90
N ASP A 88 -1.53 19.87 9.59
CA ASP A 88 -1.72 19.07 8.38
C ASP A 88 -2.19 17.65 8.74
N VAL A 89 -3.33 17.25 8.20
CA VAL A 89 -3.91 15.90 8.28
C VAL A 89 -3.88 15.32 6.87
N GLU A 90 -2.89 14.49 6.56
CA GLU A 90 -2.61 14.05 5.19
C GLU A 90 -2.62 12.51 5.06
N ASN A 91 -3.20 11.95 4.00
CA ASN A 91 -3.07 10.52 3.69
C ASN A 91 -3.45 9.58 4.85
N ASN A 92 -4.52 9.89 5.59
CA ASN A 92 -5.00 9.03 6.68
C ASN A 92 -6.20 8.20 6.22
N THR A 93 -6.31 6.98 6.75
CA THR A 93 -7.50 6.14 6.65
C THR A 93 -8.33 6.33 7.93
N MET A 94 -9.52 6.91 7.81
CA MET A 94 -10.37 7.31 8.92
C MET A 94 -11.69 6.54 8.91
N ASN A 95 -12.08 5.98 10.06
CA ASN A 95 -13.38 5.31 10.24
C ASN A 95 -13.95 5.66 11.61
N SER A 96 -14.91 6.57 11.62
CA SER A 96 -15.57 7.14 12.81
C SER A 96 -16.80 7.93 12.38
N VAL A 97 -17.56 8.51 13.33
CA VAL A 97 -18.69 9.39 12.97
C VAL A 97 -18.19 10.62 12.21
N ASN A 98 -17.10 11.26 12.63
CA ASN A 98 -16.53 12.44 11.95
C ASN A 98 -15.02 12.28 11.70
N GLY A 99 -14.53 12.72 10.55
CA GLY A 99 -13.09 12.66 10.25
C GLY A 99 -12.28 13.57 11.17
N VAL A 100 -12.43 14.88 10.97
CA VAL A 100 -11.79 15.95 11.73
C VAL A 100 -12.88 16.86 12.29
N ILE A 101 -13.01 16.90 13.62
CA ILE A 101 -13.93 17.80 14.31
C ILE A 101 -13.17 18.98 14.91
N LEU A 102 -13.61 20.19 14.57
CA LEU A 102 -13.22 21.42 15.25
C LEU A 102 -14.31 21.76 16.27
N PHE A 103 -14.10 21.33 17.52
CA PHE A 103 -15.13 21.40 18.56
C PHE A 103 -15.30 22.79 19.18
N GLY A 104 -14.29 23.65 19.10
CA GLY A 104 -14.35 25.02 19.58
C GLY A 104 -13.67 25.98 18.62
N ASP A 105 -13.55 27.24 19.04
CA ASP A 105 -13.10 28.30 18.15
C ASP A 105 -11.65 28.06 17.69
N THR A 106 -11.47 28.11 16.37
CA THR A 106 -10.18 27.92 15.70
C THR A 106 -9.78 29.21 15.02
N THR A 107 -8.54 29.65 15.26
CA THR A 107 -7.98 30.84 14.63
C THR A 107 -6.78 30.45 13.77
N VAL A 108 -6.76 30.91 12.52
CA VAL A 108 -5.64 30.75 11.61
C VAL A 108 -5.24 32.15 11.15
N SER A 109 -4.03 32.58 11.47
CA SER A 109 -3.59 33.96 11.24
C SER A 109 -2.17 34.03 10.69
N PHE A 110 -1.78 35.17 10.10
CA PHE A 110 -0.39 35.47 9.70
C PHE A 110 0.29 34.31 8.93
N ALA A 111 -0.29 33.93 7.79
CA ALA A 111 0.14 32.80 6.96
C ALA A 111 0.15 31.44 7.66
N GLY A 112 -0.69 31.21 8.68
CA GLY A 112 -0.95 29.88 9.23
C GLY A 112 -1.74 28.99 8.25
N LEU A 113 -1.65 27.68 8.43
CA LEU A 113 -2.26 26.69 7.54
C LEU A 113 -2.99 25.60 8.33
N LEU A 114 -4.28 25.40 8.05
CA LEU A 114 -5.04 24.21 8.43
C LEU A 114 -5.32 23.38 7.17
N ARG A 115 -4.94 22.10 7.15
CA ARG A 115 -5.09 21.26 5.96
C ARG A 115 -5.59 19.87 6.29
N VAL A 116 -6.56 19.39 5.52
CA VAL A 116 -7.04 18.01 5.50
C VAL A 116 -6.96 17.52 4.06
N ALA A 117 -6.02 16.64 3.76
CA ALA A 117 -5.71 16.27 2.39
C ALA A 117 -5.49 14.78 2.16
N ASP A 118 -5.84 14.30 0.96
CA ASP A 118 -5.56 12.94 0.48
C ASP A 118 -6.04 11.82 1.44
N CYS A 119 -7.01 12.12 2.31
CA CYS A 119 -7.49 11.16 3.29
C CYS A 119 -8.62 10.31 2.70
N THR A 120 -8.71 9.06 3.16
CA THR A 120 -9.88 8.20 2.94
C THR A 120 -10.71 8.16 4.20
N PHE A 121 -11.95 8.64 4.15
CA PHE A 121 -12.86 8.69 5.29
C PHE A 121 -14.15 7.91 5.01
N ALA A 122 -14.48 6.99 5.91
CA ALA A 122 -15.78 6.35 5.98
C ALA A 122 -16.54 6.85 7.22
N GLY A 123 -17.67 7.51 6.99
CA GLY A 123 -18.58 7.93 8.06
C GLY A 123 -19.28 6.74 8.71
N GLY A 124 -19.60 6.89 10.00
CA GLY A 124 -20.44 5.95 10.73
C GLY A 124 -21.87 5.90 10.17
N THR A 125 -22.49 4.72 10.12
CA THR A 125 -23.80 4.48 9.50
C THR A 125 -25.01 4.78 10.40
N GLU A 126 -24.83 5.59 11.43
CA GLU A 126 -25.84 5.84 12.46
C GLU A 126 -26.74 7.06 12.16
N PHE A 127 -27.60 7.45 13.10
CA PHE A 127 -28.61 8.53 13.00
C PHE A 127 -28.06 9.96 12.89
N PHE A 128 -26.77 10.13 12.61
CA PHE A 128 -26.08 11.41 12.60
C PHE A 128 -25.74 11.84 11.16
N ASP A 129 -25.35 13.11 11.01
CA ASP A 129 -24.86 13.69 9.75
C ASP A 129 -23.31 13.71 9.74
N PRO A 130 -22.64 12.55 9.52
CA PRO A 130 -21.19 12.44 9.56
C PRO A 130 -20.53 13.37 8.55
N ALA A 131 -19.36 13.92 8.92
CA ALA A 131 -18.58 14.74 8.01
C ALA A 131 -17.07 14.52 8.14
N LEU A 132 -16.37 14.65 7.01
CA LEU A 132 -14.90 14.67 7.01
C LEU A 132 -14.39 15.87 7.81
N SER A 133 -14.95 17.06 7.59
CA SER A 133 -14.66 18.26 8.37
C SER A 133 -15.94 18.72 9.08
N TYR A 134 -15.99 18.58 10.40
CA TYR A 134 -17.16 18.93 11.20
C TYR A 134 -16.86 20.15 12.08
N LEU A 135 -17.65 21.23 11.96
CA LEU A 135 -17.44 22.47 12.70
C LEU A 135 -18.44 22.65 13.83
N SER A 136 -18.03 22.33 15.06
CA SER A 136 -18.78 22.68 16.28
C SER A 136 -18.22 23.93 16.98
N GLY A 137 -17.45 24.74 16.27
CA GLY A 137 -16.91 26.03 16.69
C GLY A 137 -16.70 26.95 15.49
N SER A 138 -16.45 28.25 15.73
CA SER A 138 -16.18 29.18 14.62
C SER A 138 -14.74 29.06 14.14
N VAL A 139 -14.52 29.20 12.83
CA VAL A 139 -13.19 29.26 12.23
C VAL A 139 -12.95 30.68 11.72
N THR A 140 -11.91 31.34 12.23
CA THR A 140 -11.53 32.69 11.81
C THR A 140 -10.16 32.64 11.11
N LEU A 141 -10.12 33.11 9.87
CA LEU A 141 -8.92 33.17 9.06
C LEU A 141 -8.57 34.62 8.73
N GLU A 142 -7.32 35.03 8.98
CA GLU A 142 -6.84 36.37 8.66
C GLU A 142 -5.35 36.43 8.29
N GLY A 143 -4.92 37.54 7.70
CA GLY A 143 -3.49 37.82 7.48
C GLY A 143 -2.77 36.81 6.58
N GLY A 144 -3.40 36.33 5.51
CA GLY A 144 -2.80 35.38 4.58
C GLY A 144 -2.94 33.91 5.01
N ALA A 145 -3.75 33.63 6.02
CA ALA A 145 -4.04 32.29 6.50
C ALA A 145 -4.78 31.43 5.46
N GLN A 146 -4.56 30.11 5.51
CA GLN A 146 -5.32 29.19 4.67
C GLN A 146 -5.96 28.04 5.43
N TRP A 147 -7.15 27.64 4.97
CA TRP A 147 -7.75 26.35 5.30
C TRP A 147 -8.07 25.57 4.02
N ARG A 148 -7.49 24.38 3.89
CA ARG A 148 -7.57 23.55 2.69
C ARG A 148 -8.18 22.19 3.04
N VAL A 149 -9.24 21.79 2.34
CA VAL A 149 -9.77 20.43 2.35
C VAL A 149 -9.72 19.92 0.93
N GLU A 150 -8.72 19.09 0.62
CA GLU A 150 -8.38 18.77 -0.78
C GLU A 150 -8.01 17.31 -1.04
N GLY A 151 -8.38 16.76 -2.19
CA GLY A 151 -7.94 15.41 -2.59
C GLY A 151 -8.53 14.25 -1.78
N ASN A 152 -9.52 14.49 -0.92
CA ASN A 152 -10.04 13.46 -0.02
C ASN A 152 -11.05 12.54 -0.70
N ASN A 153 -11.12 11.28 -0.28
CA ASN A 153 -12.13 10.31 -0.69
C ASN A 153 -13.06 10.00 0.49
N VAL A 154 -14.35 10.33 0.37
CA VAL A 154 -15.34 10.31 1.46
C VAL A 154 -16.50 9.39 1.10
N SER A 155 -16.84 8.44 1.96
CA SER A 155 -18.01 7.56 1.81
C SER A 155 -18.96 7.69 2.98
N ALA A 156 -20.28 7.65 2.71
CA ALA A 156 -21.33 7.75 3.73
C ALA A 156 -21.18 8.97 4.68
N ALA A 157 -20.74 10.12 4.14
CA ALA A 157 -20.59 11.36 4.91
C ALA A 157 -20.50 12.60 4.01
N SER A 158 -20.76 13.78 4.58
CA SER A 158 -20.48 15.08 3.97
C SER A 158 -18.98 15.39 3.99
N VAL A 159 -18.51 16.24 3.07
CA VAL A 159 -17.12 16.74 3.14
C VAL A 159 -16.98 17.81 4.23
N LEU A 160 -18.01 18.67 4.36
CA LEU A 160 -18.06 19.75 5.35
C LEU A 160 -19.45 19.82 6.00
N ASN A 161 -19.52 19.87 7.33
CA ASN A 161 -20.76 20.09 8.07
C ASN A 161 -20.60 21.20 9.11
N ILE A 162 -21.53 22.14 9.13
CA ILE A 162 -21.71 23.14 10.20
C ILE A 162 -23.13 22.97 10.78
N PRO A 163 -23.30 22.18 11.85
CA PRO A 163 -24.62 21.77 12.35
C PRO A 163 -25.45 22.93 12.93
N TYR A 164 -24.82 24.03 13.36
CA TYR A 164 -25.51 25.09 14.07
C TYR A 164 -25.17 26.49 13.50
N PRO A 165 -26.17 27.36 13.29
CA PRO A 165 -26.01 28.67 12.65
C PRO A 165 -25.23 29.71 13.49
N GLN A 166 -24.91 29.38 14.75
CA GLN A 166 -24.06 30.21 15.59
C GLN A 166 -22.57 30.10 15.23
N TYR A 167 -22.16 29.00 14.60
CA TYR A 167 -20.78 28.74 14.19
C TYR A 167 -20.57 29.28 12.79
N LYS A 168 -19.43 29.94 12.58
CA LYS A 168 -19.18 30.67 11.34
C LYS A 168 -17.78 30.45 10.82
N ILE A 169 -17.66 30.47 9.50
CA ILE A 169 -16.39 30.61 8.80
C ILE A 169 -16.22 32.09 8.48
N LYS A 170 -15.19 32.73 9.03
CA LYS A 170 -14.89 34.16 8.81
C LYS A 170 -13.54 34.29 8.15
N LEU A 171 -13.50 34.96 6.99
CA LEU A 171 -12.27 35.21 6.25
C LEU A 171 -12.08 36.71 6.08
N SER A 172 -10.91 37.22 6.42
CA SER A 172 -10.54 38.62 6.21
C SER A 172 -9.07 38.78 5.81
N GLY A 173 -8.74 39.91 5.21
CA GLY A 173 -7.36 40.24 4.82
C GLY A 173 -6.91 39.65 3.49
N SER A 174 -5.75 40.13 3.02
CA SER A 174 -5.19 39.74 1.72
C SER A 174 -4.46 38.41 1.77
N GLY A 175 -4.64 37.59 0.74
CA GLY A 175 -4.03 36.26 0.63
C GLY A 175 -4.67 35.19 1.52
N THR A 176 -5.69 35.56 2.30
CA THR A 176 -6.44 34.62 3.14
C THR A 176 -7.37 33.78 2.27
N THR A 177 -7.26 32.44 2.34
CA THR A 177 -7.95 31.53 1.42
C THR A 177 -8.55 30.32 2.13
N VAL A 178 -9.82 30.02 1.86
CA VAL A 178 -10.42 28.69 2.11
C VAL A 178 -10.55 27.96 0.77
N ALA A 179 -10.08 26.73 0.68
CA ALA A 179 -10.17 25.92 -0.53
C ALA A 179 -10.80 24.55 -0.25
N LEU A 180 -11.89 24.22 -0.97
CA LEU A 180 -12.50 22.89 -1.01
C LEU A 180 -12.36 22.33 -2.44
N ALA A 181 -11.33 21.52 -2.69
CA ALA A 181 -10.97 21.15 -4.07
C ALA A 181 -10.62 19.67 -4.24
N HIS A 182 -10.93 19.07 -5.40
CA HIS A 182 -10.49 17.71 -5.72
C HIS A 182 -10.95 16.61 -4.74
N ASN A 183 -12.00 16.85 -3.95
CA ASN A 183 -12.57 15.82 -3.07
C ASN A 183 -13.53 14.94 -3.86
N ARG A 184 -13.57 13.66 -3.56
CA ARG A 184 -14.52 12.69 -4.12
C ARG A 184 -15.41 12.15 -3.01
N GLN A 185 -16.71 12.33 -3.15
CA GLN A 185 -17.71 11.62 -2.38
C GLN A 185 -18.08 10.34 -3.16
N VAL A 186 -17.98 9.17 -2.54
CA VAL A 186 -18.16 7.87 -3.22
C VAL A 186 -19.62 7.67 -3.67
N ASP A 187 -20.56 8.18 -2.89
CA ASP A 187 -22.00 8.08 -3.13
C ASP A 187 -22.68 9.42 -2.82
N ASN A 188 -24.00 9.46 -3.00
CA ASN A 188 -24.82 10.65 -2.75
C ASN A 188 -25.75 10.51 -1.53
N SER A 189 -25.39 9.63 -0.58
CA SER A 189 -26.19 9.43 0.63
C SER A 189 -26.25 10.68 1.52
N TYR A 190 -25.24 11.55 1.44
CA TYR A 190 -25.14 12.83 2.14
C TYR A 190 -24.87 13.96 1.15
N PRO A 191 -25.28 15.21 1.46
CA PRO A 191 -24.89 16.37 0.69
C PRO A 191 -23.36 16.55 0.70
N PHE A 192 -22.80 17.20 -0.33
CA PHE A 192 -21.36 17.48 -0.36
C PHE A 192 -20.92 18.35 0.82
N ALA A 193 -21.72 19.40 1.11
CA ALA A 193 -21.55 20.22 2.29
C ALA A 193 -22.92 20.55 2.89
N ASP A 194 -23.00 20.53 4.21
CA ASP A 194 -24.25 20.75 4.95
C ASP A 194 -24.09 21.90 5.94
N PHE A 195 -24.53 23.08 5.52
CA PHE A 195 -24.59 24.29 6.35
C PHE A 195 -25.40 25.37 5.63
N PHE A 196 -25.73 26.46 6.32
CA PHE A 196 -26.46 27.57 5.70
C PHE A 196 -25.50 28.66 5.17
N PRO A 197 -25.75 29.23 3.98
CA PRO A 197 -24.89 30.29 3.41
C PRO A 197 -24.55 31.47 4.35
N PRO A 198 -25.45 31.97 5.24
CA PRO A 198 -25.15 33.03 6.21
C PRO A 198 -24.07 32.69 7.25
N ASP A 199 -23.70 31.41 7.36
CA ASP A 199 -22.67 30.92 8.27
C ASP A 199 -21.26 31.19 7.73
N THR A 200 -21.15 31.61 6.46
CA THR A 200 -19.87 31.97 5.81
C THR A 200 -19.78 33.48 5.54
N ILE A 201 -18.79 34.14 6.14
CA ILE A 201 -18.51 35.56 6.01
C ILE A 201 -17.17 35.76 5.31
N VAL A 202 -17.20 36.23 4.07
CA VAL A 202 -16.00 36.54 3.27
C VAL A 202 -15.86 38.06 3.13
N GLU A 203 -14.80 38.61 3.74
CA GLU A 203 -14.38 40.01 3.58
C GLU A 203 -13.26 40.08 2.54
N LEU A 204 -13.59 40.63 1.36
CA LEU A 204 -12.61 40.81 0.30
C LEU A 204 -11.43 41.67 0.78
N PRO A 205 -10.19 41.35 0.37
CA PRO A 205 -9.81 40.48 -0.75
C PRO A 205 -9.60 39.00 -0.40
N ALA A 206 -10.06 38.52 0.76
CA ALA A 206 -10.02 37.09 1.08
C ALA A 206 -10.84 36.26 0.09
N ARG A 207 -10.46 34.98 -0.07
CA ARG A 207 -10.99 34.07 -1.09
C ARG A 207 -11.58 32.83 -0.43
N PHE A 208 -12.77 32.43 -0.86
CA PHE A 208 -13.28 31.09 -0.62
C PHE A 208 -13.47 30.46 -2.00
N VAL A 209 -12.74 29.39 -2.30
CA VAL A 209 -12.76 28.70 -3.59
C VAL A 209 -13.24 27.26 -3.42
N VAL A 210 -14.11 26.83 -4.32
CA VAL A 210 -14.67 25.46 -4.33
C VAL A 210 -14.66 24.95 -5.76
N GLY A 211 -14.16 23.74 -6.01
CA GLY A 211 -14.19 23.23 -7.38
C GLY A 211 -13.49 21.91 -7.62
N CYS A 212 -13.79 21.32 -8.76
CA CYS A 212 -13.36 19.99 -9.15
C CYS A 212 -13.60 18.92 -8.06
N ASN A 213 -14.72 19.01 -7.33
CA ASN A 213 -15.12 17.94 -6.43
C ASN A 213 -16.10 17.01 -7.14
N LEU A 214 -16.02 15.72 -6.85
CA LEU A 214 -16.82 14.68 -7.47
C LEU A 214 -17.81 14.08 -6.47
N GLN A 215 -19.01 13.74 -6.92
CA GLN A 215 -19.95 12.85 -6.24
C GLN A 215 -20.20 11.64 -7.15
N GLY A 216 -19.80 10.46 -6.70
CA GLY A 216 -19.57 9.30 -7.57
C GLY A 216 -18.51 9.62 -8.61
N ASP A 217 -18.96 9.74 -9.86
CA ASP A 217 -18.11 10.04 -11.03
C ASP A 217 -18.48 11.39 -11.70
N GLU A 218 -19.41 12.14 -11.12
CA GLU A 218 -19.90 13.43 -11.65
C GLU A 218 -19.36 14.62 -10.82
N GLU A 219 -19.12 15.76 -11.46
CA GLU A 219 -18.78 17.01 -10.73
C GLU A 219 -19.96 17.48 -9.88
N VAL A 220 -19.68 17.87 -8.64
CA VAL A 220 -20.68 18.37 -7.68
C VAL A 220 -21.29 19.69 -8.17
N LEU A 221 -22.61 19.79 -8.08
CA LEU A 221 -23.36 21.02 -8.27
C LEU A 221 -23.57 21.72 -6.92
N TYR A 222 -23.23 23.01 -6.85
CA TYR A 222 -23.21 23.80 -5.60
C TYR A 222 -24.38 24.76 -5.46
N ASP A 223 -25.47 24.54 -6.19
CA ASP A 223 -26.62 25.45 -6.21
C ASP A 223 -27.16 25.67 -4.78
N ASP A 224 -27.27 26.94 -4.37
CA ASP A 224 -27.73 27.37 -3.04
C ASP A 224 -26.95 26.85 -1.81
N VAL A 225 -25.82 26.15 -2.01
CA VAL A 225 -24.99 25.62 -0.91
C VAL A 225 -24.09 26.70 -0.30
N PHE A 226 -23.45 27.50 -1.16
CA PHE A 226 -22.48 28.52 -0.75
C PHE A 226 -22.99 29.94 -1.03
N PRO A 227 -22.58 30.97 -0.26
CA PRO A 227 -22.94 32.35 -0.56
C PRO A 227 -22.27 32.84 -1.86
N GLU A 228 -22.88 33.84 -2.51
CA GLU A 228 -22.43 34.38 -3.83
C GLU A 228 -20.95 34.82 -3.90
N LYS A 229 -20.34 35.11 -2.75
CA LYS A 229 -18.91 35.52 -2.67
C LYS A 229 -17.95 34.34 -2.85
N VAL A 230 -18.42 33.10 -2.76
CA VAL A 230 -17.61 31.91 -2.99
C VAL A 230 -17.37 31.73 -4.48
N VAL A 231 -16.12 31.49 -4.86
CA VAL A 231 -15.71 31.32 -6.25
C VAL A 231 -15.72 29.83 -6.60
N VAL A 232 -16.52 29.47 -7.61
CA VAL A 232 -16.62 28.09 -8.10
C VAL A 232 -15.76 27.88 -9.35
N PHE A 233 -15.03 26.76 -9.43
CA PHE A 233 -14.27 26.34 -10.62
C PHE A 233 -14.52 24.87 -10.99
N ARG A 234 -14.25 24.49 -12.24
CA ARG A 234 -14.52 23.14 -12.80
C ARG A 234 -13.26 22.29 -12.91
N CYS A 235 -13.40 20.98 -13.03
CA CYS A 235 -12.24 20.15 -13.36
C CYS A 235 -11.65 20.53 -14.73
N GLY A 236 -10.33 20.38 -14.86
CA GLY A 236 -9.58 20.80 -16.05
C GLY A 236 -9.35 22.31 -16.16
N THR A 237 -9.87 23.11 -15.24
CA THR A 237 -9.53 24.54 -15.13
C THR A 237 -8.61 24.78 -13.94
N CYS A 238 -7.63 25.68 -14.09
CA CYS A 238 -6.74 26.05 -13.00
C CYS A 238 -7.30 27.22 -12.21
N ASN A 239 -7.39 27.06 -10.89
CA ASN A 239 -7.65 28.14 -9.96
C ASN A 239 -6.39 28.36 -9.11
N ASP A 240 -5.74 29.50 -9.28
CA ASP A 240 -4.47 29.84 -8.62
C ASP A 240 -4.57 29.71 -7.08
N ASP A 241 -5.67 30.17 -6.48
CA ASP A 241 -5.91 30.17 -5.03
C ASP A 241 -6.12 28.74 -4.48
N ALA A 242 -6.72 27.85 -5.27
CA ALA A 242 -6.91 26.44 -4.93
C ALA A 242 -5.62 25.64 -5.14
N ALA A 243 -4.90 25.87 -6.23
CA ALA A 243 -3.71 25.12 -6.59
C ALA A 243 -2.51 25.45 -5.70
N CYS A 244 -2.31 26.74 -5.36
CA CYS A 244 -1.06 27.21 -4.78
C CYS A 244 -1.24 27.89 -3.42
N TYR A 245 -0.32 27.65 -2.51
CA TYR A 245 -0.23 28.37 -1.24
C TYR A 245 0.31 29.78 -1.49
N MET A 246 -0.60 30.72 -1.76
CA MET A 246 -0.29 32.09 -2.19
C MET A 246 0.78 32.83 -1.36
N PRO A 247 0.84 32.71 -0.01
CA PRO A 247 1.94 33.33 0.74
C PRO A 247 3.33 32.83 0.31
N GLY A 248 3.46 31.55 -0.03
CA GLY A 248 4.70 30.90 -0.47
C GLY A 248 4.95 30.88 -1.97
N THR A 249 3.96 31.30 -2.77
CA THR A 249 4.02 31.18 -4.23
C THR A 249 4.64 32.43 -4.86
N GLU A 250 5.59 32.23 -5.77
CA GLU A 250 6.25 33.27 -6.57
C GLU A 250 5.52 33.50 -7.90
N SER A 251 5.17 32.44 -8.62
CA SER A 251 4.38 32.51 -9.86
C SER A 251 3.57 31.23 -10.09
N VAL A 252 2.51 31.35 -10.89
CA VAL A 252 1.61 30.24 -11.25
C VAL A 252 1.56 30.11 -12.76
N ASP A 253 1.90 28.93 -13.29
CA ASP A 253 1.66 28.59 -14.69
C ASP A 253 0.24 28.05 -14.83
N ARG A 254 -0.66 28.87 -15.39
CA ARG A 254 -2.08 28.53 -15.56
C ARG A 254 -2.34 27.43 -16.59
N SER A 255 -1.37 27.13 -17.47
CA SER A 255 -1.53 26.13 -18.52
C SER A 255 -1.35 24.71 -18.00
N SER A 256 -0.40 24.52 -17.09
CA SER A 256 -0.11 23.27 -16.37
C SER A 256 -0.73 23.21 -14.97
N CYS A 257 -1.22 24.35 -14.47
CA CYS A 257 -1.62 24.55 -13.08
C CYS A 257 -0.50 24.25 -12.07
N SER A 258 0.74 24.63 -12.41
CA SER A 258 1.91 24.41 -11.55
C SER A 258 2.36 25.69 -10.84
N CYS A 259 2.78 25.55 -9.58
CA CYS A 259 3.26 26.66 -8.76
C CYS A 259 4.81 26.68 -8.74
N SER A 260 5.38 27.88 -8.81
CA SER A 260 6.78 28.14 -8.52
C SER A 260 6.89 28.80 -7.15
N CYS A 261 7.74 28.25 -6.28
CA CYS A 261 7.79 28.60 -4.86
C CYS A 261 8.90 29.60 -4.56
N LYS A 262 8.63 30.52 -3.64
CA LYS A 262 9.64 31.40 -3.05
C LYS A 262 10.66 30.58 -2.26
N GLU A 263 11.84 31.17 -2.04
CA GLU A 263 12.86 30.57 -1.17
C GLU A 263 12.30 30.23 0.22
N GLY A 264 12.55 29.01 0.69
CA GLY A 264 12.06 28.49 1.98
C GLY A 264 10.66 27.87 1.95
N TRP A 265 10.03 27.75 0.79
CA TRP A 265 8.73 27.06 0.61
C TRP A 265 8.90 25.80 -0.23
N HIS A 266 8.02 24.82 -0.01
CA HIS A 266 8.29 23.44 -0.42
C HIS A 266 7.11 22.79 -1.16
N GLY A 267 7.41 21.81 -2.02
CA GLY A 267 6.42 20.99 -2.72
C GLY A 267 5.73 21.69 -3.90
N ALA A 268 4.88 20.94 -4.60
CA ALA A 268 4.17 21.41 -5.80
C ALA A 268 3.19 22.56 -5.52
N SER A 269 2.67 22.65 -4.29
CA SER A 269 1.74 23.68 -3.86
C SER A 269 2.39 24.81 -3.04
N CYS A 270 3.72 24.81 -2.88
CA CYS A 270 4.47 25.82 -2.12
C CYS A 270 4.09 25.97 -0.64
N LEU A 271 3.98 24.84 0.07
CA LEU A 271 3.62 24.75 1.48
C LEU A 271 4.77 25.20 2.42
N PRO A 272 4.47 25.62 3.67
CA PRO A 272 5.47 26.12 4.63
C PRO A 272 6.37 25.04 5.22
N PHE A 273 6.13 23.77 4.91
CA PHE A 273 6.84 22.62 5.47
C PHE A 273 7.32 21.70 4.37
N GLU A 274 8.46 21.04 4.62
CA GLU A 274 8.91 19.91 3.81
C GLU A 274 8.05 18.71 4.18
N VAL A 275 7.37 18.11 3.20
CA VAL A 275 6.62 16.87 3.39
C VAL A 275 7.65 15.77 3.68
N PRO A 276 7.68 15.16 4.88
CA PRO A 276 8.55 14.02 5.09
C PRO A 276 7.97 12.85 4.29
N ASP A 277 8.69 12.40 3.24
CA ASP A 277 8.26 11.24 2.42
C ASP A 277 8.35 9.94 3.22
N THR A 278 9.23 9.88 4.22
CA THR A 278 9.40 8.74 5.12
C THR A 278 10.06 9.21 6.41
N VAL A 279 9.40 9.06 7.57
CA VAL A 279 10.10 9.11 8.85
C VAL A 279 10.08 7.71 9.43
N VAL A 280 11.21 7.02 9.32
CA VAL A 280 11.39 5.74 10.00
C VAL A 280 11.44 6.02 11.51
N PRO A 281 10.65 5.32 12.36
CA PRO A 281 10.80 5.40 13.81
C PRO A 281 12.26 5.15 14.20
N PRO A 282 12.86 5.92 15.11
CA PRO A 282 13.95 5.38 15.90
C PRO A 282 13.35 4.28 16.78
N VAL A 283 13.35 3.04 16.27
CA VAL A 283 13.11 1.85 17.08
C VAL A 283 14.10 1.94 18.24
N ALA A 284 13.66 1.67 19.47
CA ALA A 284 14.59 1.46 20.57
C ALA A 284 15.57 0.38 20.12
N GLU A 285 16.79 0.77 19.72
CA GLU A 285 17.79 -0.14 19.19
C GLU A 285 17.97 -1.25 20.22
N ARG A 286 17.39 -2.44 19.98
CA ARG A 286 18.11 -3.62 20.44
C ARG A 286 19.40 -3.61 19.63
N ALA A 287 20.52 -3.95 20.25
CA ALA A 287 21.79 -3.96 19.56
C ALA A 287 21.64 -4.77 18.25
N VAL A 288 21.69 -4.08 17.12
CA VAL A 288 21.71 -4.71 15.80
C VAL A 288 23.05 -5.41 15.68
N ASP A 289 23.02 -6.67 15.31
CA ASP A 289 24.24 -7.43 15.12
C ASP A 289 24.88 -6.98 13.80
N GLY A 290 25.93 -6.17 13.92
CA GLY A 290 26.70 -5.66 12.79
C GLY A 290 27.65 -6.69 12.16
N ASP A 291 27.64 -7.94 12.63
CA ASP A 291 28.38 -9.00 11.97
C ASP A 291 27.89 -9.16 10.51
N THR A 292 28.84 -9.28 9.59
CA THR A 292 28.59 -9.53 8.15
C THR A 292 29.26 -10.82 7.70
N SER A 293 29.78 -11.62 8.64
CA SER A 293 30.46 -12.87 8.36
C SER A 293 29.54 -13.88 7.66
N CYS A 294 30.16 -14.68 6.79
CA CYS A 294 29.52 -15.79 6.11
C CYS A 294 29.77 -17.10 6.87
N VAL A 295 28.77 -17.96 6.91
CA VAL A 295 28.97 -19.37 7.25
C VAL A 295 29.50 -20.08 6.01
N VAL A 296 30.71 -20.65 6.09
CA VAL A 296 31.41 -21.20 4.91
C VAL A 296 31.69 -22.69 5.10
N ASN A 297 31.32 -23.52 4.11
CA ASN A 297 31.70 -24.93 3.98
C ASN A 297 31.38 -25.81 5.20
N GLN A 298 30.32 -25.49 5.94
CA GLN A 298 29.87 -26.30 7.09
C GLN A 298 28.74 -27.25 6.70
N THR A 299 28.55 -28.31 7.50
CA THR A 299 27.34 -29.14 7.45
C THR A 299 26.50 -28.86 8.69
N LEU A 300 25.25 -28.43 8.49
CA LEU A 300 24.32 -28.06 9.54
C LEU A 300 23.14 -29.03 9.56
N THR A 301 22.87 -29.64 10.72
CA THR A 301 21.70 -30.52 10.95
C THR A 301 20.60 -29.84 11.77
N ASN A 302 20.93 -28.69 12.36
CA ASN A 302 20.02 -27.79 13.03
C ASN A 302 20.58 -26.37 12.87
N VAL A 303 19.72 -25.36 12.78
CA VAL A 303 20.14 -23.98 12.57
C VAL A 303 19.48 -23.07 13.59
N THR A 304 20.30 -22.27 14.28
CA THR A 304 19.84 -21.16 15.10
C THR A 304 20.21 -19.87 14.38
N LEU A 305 19.23 -19.04 14.08
CA LEU A 305 19.44 -17.77 13.37
C LEU A 305 19.31 -16.60 14.32
N ASN A 306 20.25 -15.66 14.23
CA ASN A 306 20.07 -14.34 14.83
C ASN A 306 19.25 -13.47 13.87
N MET A 307 17.94 -13.34 14.08
CA MET A 307 17.07 -12.49 13.24
C MET A 307 17.42 -10.99 13.32
N TRP A 308 18.20 -10.58 14.33
CA TRP A 308 18.66 -9.19 14.48
C TRP A 308 19.94 -8.86 13.71
N LYS A 309 20.40 -9.77 12.84
CA LYS A 309 21.50 -9.53 11.90
C LYS A 309 20.94 -8.96 10.59
N THR A 310 21.58 -7.96 10.01
CA THR A 310 21.16 -7.38 8.72
C THR A 310 21.74 -8.14 7.52
N HIS A 311 22.83 -8.88 7.72
CA HIS A 311 23.54 -9.59 6.65
C HIS A 311 23.63 -11.09 6.96
N HIS A 312 22.87 -11.90 6.21
CA HIS A 312 22.92 -13.35 6.29
C HIS A 312 23.64 -13.90 5.07
N CYS A 313 24.75 -14.60 5.26
CA CYS A 313 25.57 -15.13 4.19
C CYS A 313 25.95 -16.59 4.43
N TYR A 314 25.67 -17.45 3.45
CA TYR A 314 26.00 -18.87 3.47
C TYR A 314 26.68 -19.26 2.16
N VAL A 315 27.89 -19.83 2.26
CA VAL A 315 28.71 -20.20 1.09
C VAL A 315 29.14 -21.66 1.21
N GLY A 316 28.73 -22.52 0.29
CA GLY A 316 29.14 -23.93 0.30
C GLY A 316 28.56 -24.75 1.46
N VAL A 317 27.53 -24.24 2.15
CA VAL A 317 26.96 -24.89 3.35
C VAL A 317 26.01 -26.02 2.97
N THR A 318 26.11 -27.15 3.64
CA THR A 318 25.20 -28.30 3.50
C THR A 318 24.20 -28.36 4.66
N PHE A 319 22.92 -28.21 4.38
CA PHE A 319 21.81 -28.37 5.32
C PHE A 319 21.21 -29.79 5.17
N SER A 320 21.19 -30.57 6.25
CA SER A 320 20.81 -31.99 6.21
C SER A 320 19.76 -32.31 7.27
N GLY A 321 18.63 -32.86 6.83
CA GLY A 321 17.54 -33.28 7.71
C GLY A 321 16.49 -32.20 7.93
N VAL A 322 15.28 -32.60 8.35
CA VAL A 322 14.13 -31.71 8.62
C VAL A 322 14.45 -30.63 9.66
N GLY A 323 15.34 -30.92 10.61
CA GLY A 323 15.81 -29.95 11.61
C GLY A 323 16.70 -28.83 11.04
N ALA A 324 17.26 -29.00 9.84
CA ALA A 324 18.10 -28.01 9.17
C ALA A 324 17.29 -27.06 8.28
N THR A 325 16.12 -26.63 8.74
CA THR A 325 15.28 -25.67 8.03
C THR A 325 15.73 -24.25 8.36
N LEU A 326 16.19 -23.52 7.34
CA LEU A 326 16.64 -22.13 7.46
C LEU A 326 15.44 -21.20 7.26
N THR A 327 14.85 -20.72 8.36
CA THR A 327 13.65 -19.88 8.33
C THR A 327 13.95 -18.43 8.68
N PHE A 328 13.75 -17.53 7.72
CA PHE A 328 13.81 -16.08 7.91
C PHE A 328 12.41 -15.54 8.11
N SER A 329 12.11 -15.03 9.31
CA SER A 329 10.83 -14.39 9.64
C SER A 329 11.00 -12.88 9.60
N PHE A 330 10.44 -12.21 8.59
CA PHE A 330 10.68 -10.79 8.35
C PHE A 330 10.13 -9.89 9.46
N ASP A 331 8.98 -10.23 10.05
CA ASP A 331 8.44 -9.53 11.23
C ASP A 331 9.41 -9.55 12.44
N SER A 332 10.40 -10.45 12.45
CA SER A 332 11.39 -10.56 13.53
C SER A 332 12.73 -9.91 13.20
N MET A 333 12.85 -9.28 12.03
CA MET A 333 14.08 -8.64 11.52
C MET A 333 14.04 -7.12 11.68
N PRO A 334 15.20 -6.44 11.75
CA PRO A 334 15.28 -4.99 11.81
C PRO A 334 15.06 -4.37 10.41
N LEU A 335 13.85 -4.50 9.84
CA LEU A 335 13.51 -4.08 8.47
C LEU A 335 13.56 -2.56 8.22
N HIS A 336 13.77 -1.76 9.26
CA HIS A 336 14.13 -0.36 9.12
C HIS A 336 15.54 -0.15 8.55
N LEU A 337 16.37 -1.21 8.55
CA LEU A 337 17.69 -1.25 7.93
C LEU A 337 17.66 -2.14 6.68
N PRO A 338 18.56 -1.91 5.71
CA PRO A 338 18.71 -2.81 4.58
C PRO A 338 19.07 -4.23 5.02
N ILE A 339 18.28 -5.22 4.61
CA ILE A 339 18.52 -6.63 4.89
C ILE A 339 19.03 -7.34 3.64
N ASN A 340 20.15 -8.04 3.77
CA ASN A 340 20.79 -8.81 2.72
C ASN A 340 20.88 -10.29 3.11
N ILE A 341 20.25 -11.18 2.33
CA ILE A 341 20.28 -12.63 2.53
C ILE A 341 20.86 -13.30 1.28
N THR A 342 21.99 -13.97 1.44
CA THR A 342 22.74 -14.59 0.35
C THR A 342 23.09 -16.04 0.65
N LEU A 343 22.78 -16.92 -0.29
CA LEU A 343 23.13 -18.33 -0.28
C LEU A 343 23.77 -18.69 -1.62
N THR A 344 25.01 -19.16 -1.61
CA THR A 344 25.77 -19.49 -2.82
C THR A 344 26.44 -20.84 -2.67
N GLY A 345 26.24 -21.75 -3.63
CA GLY A 345 26.89 -23.07 -3.59
C GLY A 345 26.35 -23.98 -2.48
N CYS A 346 25.19 -23.67 -1.90
CA CYS A 346 24.63 -24.42 -0.77
C CYS A 346 23.97 -25.72 -1.23
N THR A 347 23.89 -26.71 -0.33
CA THR A 347 23.18 -27.97 -0.56
C THR A 347 22.13 -28.18 0.51
N PHE A 348 20.88 -28.40 0.13
CA PHE A 348 19.78 -28.81 1.02
C PHE A 348 19.43 -30.26 0.72
N ARG A 349 19.37 -31.12 1.74
CA ARG A 349 19.03 -32.53 1.58
C ARG A 349 18.23 -33.10 2.74
N GLU A 350 17.64 -34.25 2.51
CA GLU A 350 16.97 -35.07 3.54
C GLU A 350 15.81 -34.34 4.24
N GLY A 351 15.08 -33.51 3.49
CA GLY A 351 13.96 -32.72 4.03
C GLY A 351 14.34 -31.36 4.61
N ALA A 352 15.61 -30.94 4.52
CA ALA A 352 16.00 -29.55 4.82
C ALA A 352 15.29 -28.57 3.88
N ALA A 353 15.00 -27.35 4.35
CA ALA A 353 14.30 -26.34 3.57
C ALA A 353 14.84 -24.92 3.82
N LEU A 354 14.57 -24.02 2.88
CA LEU A 354 14.83 -22.59 2.99
C LEU A 354 13.49 -21.86 2.98
N GLN A 355 13.21 -21.07 4.01
CA GLN A 355 11.90 -20.43 4.18
C GLN A 355 12.06 -18.94 4.40
N PHE A 356 11.23 -18.16 3.71
CA PHE A 356 11.06 -16.73 3.87
C PHE A 356 9.60 -16.48 4.24
N VAL A 357 9.38 -16.00 5.46
CA VAL A 357 8.05 -15.80 6.04
C VAL A 357 7.83 -14.31 6.21
N GLY A 358 6.90 -13.79 5.42
CA GLY A 358 6.36 -12.45 5.57
C GLY A 358 5.23 -12.38 6.59
N GLY A 359 4.62 -11.20 6.70
CA GLY A 359 3.63 -10.89 7.73
C GLY A 359 3.01 -9.51 7.51
N ALA A 360 2.05 -9.15 8.35
CA ALA A 360 1.32 -7.88 8.22
C ALA A 360 2.23 -6.67 8.52
N GLU A 361 3.12 -6.79 9.50
CA GLU A 361 4.06 -5.71 9.85
C GLU A 361 5.19 -5.60 8.81
N ALA A 362 5.72 -6.75 8.37
CA ALA A 362 6.73 -6.78 7.31
C ALA A 362 6.22 -6.21 5.99
N ALA A 363 4.92 -6.36 5.66
CA ALA A 363 4.34 -5.91 4.39
C ALA A 363 4.43 -4.39 4.15
N GLU A 364 4.49 -3.58 5.21
CA GLU A 364 4.65 -2.11 5.12
C GLU A 364 6.11 -1.68 5.24
N SER A 365 7.04 -2.61 5.42
CA SER A 365 8.45 -2.32 5.62
C SER A 365 9.24 -2.25 4.31
N ALA A 366 10.43 -1.67 4.39
CA ALA A 366 11.38 -1.61 3.27
C ALA A 366 11.89 -3.00 2.85
N GLY A 367 12.29 -3.06 1.59
CA GLY A 367 12.61 -4.31 0.90
C GLY A 367 13.84 -5.05 1.37
N VAL A 368 13.82 -6.35 1.12
CA VAL A 368 14.91 -7.27 1.42
C VAL A 368 15.56 -7.74 0.11
N LEU A 369 16.89 -7.77 0.09
CA LEU A 369 17.66 -8.36 -0.99
C LEU A 369 17.88 -9.85 -0.69
N ILE A 370 17.39 -10.73 -1.57
CA ILE A 370 17.54 -12.18 -1.44
C ILE A 370 18.22 -12.74 -2.70
N ARG A 371 19.33 -13.44 -2.50
CA ARG A 371 20.07 -14.14 -3.57
C ARG A 371 20.32 -15.59 -3.17
N VAL A 372 19.69 -16.51 -3.89
CA VAL A 372 19.92 -17.95 -3.77
C VAL A 372 20.47 -18.43 -5.10
N SER A 373 21.73 -18.85 -5.12
CA SER A 373 22.42 -19.24 -6.35
C SER A 373 23.19 -20.55 -6.19
N GLN A 374 23.38 -21.27 -7.29
CA GLN A 374 24.23 -22.48 -7.35
C GLN A 374 23.84 -23.52 -6.28
N THR A 375 22.54 -23.71 -6.08
CA THR A 375 22.03 -24.49 -4.94
C THR A 375 21.64 -25.88 -5.39
N VAL A 376 22.05 -26.90 -4.62
CA VAL A 376 21.65 -28.29 -4.84
C VAL A 376 20.52 -28.64 -3.86
N MET A 377 19.40 -29.15 -4.37
CA MET A 377 18.22 -29.47 -3.55
C MET A 377 17.83 -30.94 -3.71
N ARG A 378 17.94 -31.75 -2.65
CA ARG A 378 17.66 -33.19 -2.67
C ARG A 378 16.53 -33.52 -1.71
N SER A 379 15.31 -33.63 -2.25
CA SER A 379 14.08 -33.68 -1.45
C SER A 379 14.05 -32.53 -0.43
N SER A 380 14.02 -31.31 -0.97
CA SER A 380 14.12 -30.02 -0.25
C SER A 380 13.38 -28.95 -1.05
N THR A 381 13.00 -27.84 -0.42
CA THR A 381 12.27 -26.72 -1.08
C THR A 381 12.72 -25.36 -0.59
N VAL A 382 12.63 -24.35 -1.46
CA VAL A 382 12.64 -22.92 -1.10
C VAL A 382 11.19 -22.48 -1.00
N ALA A 383 10.80 -21.75 0.05
CA ALA A 383 9.42 -21.32 0.25
C ALA A 383 9.35 -19.82 0.55
N PHE A 384 8.42 -19.13 -0.10
CA PHE A 384 8.02 -17.76 0.20
C PHE A 384 6.56 -17.78 0.66
N MET A 385 6.31 -17.21 1.84
CA MET A 385 5.02 -17.35 2.51
C MET A 385 4.51 -15.98 2.98
N ARG A 386 3.21 -15.72 2.80
CA ARG A 386 2.52 -14.48 3.20
C ARG A 386 3.06 -13.23 2.48
N ALA A 387 2.64 -12.06 2.93
CA ALA A 387 3.04 -10.77 2.36
C ALA A 387 4.49 -10.43 2.69
N LEU A 388 5.32 -10.30 1.65
CA LEU A 388 6.71 -9.89 1.79
C LEU A 388 6.81 -8.36 1.94
N PRO A 389 7.92 -7.84 2.47
CA PRO A 389 8.19 -6.40 2.45
C PRO A 389 8.11 -5.79 1.06
N GLN A 390 7.79 -4.51 0.98
CA GLN A 390 7.73 -3.79 -0.30
C GLN A 390 9.12 -3.69 -0.90
N HIS A 391 9.26 -3.51 -2.21
CA HIS A 391 10.57 -3.30 -2.85
C HIS A 391 11.61 -4.43 -2.63
N CYS A 392 11.16 -5.66 -2.38
CA CYS A 392 12.06 -6.80 -2.34
C CYS A 392 12.67 -7.08 -3.71
N ASP A 393 13.95 -7.47 -3.72
CA ASP A 393 14.65 -7.95 -4.91
C ASP A 393 15.15 -9.38 -4.65
N ILE A 394 14.46 -10.36 -5.25
CA ILE A 394 14.62 -11.78 -4.97
C ILE A 394 15.04 -12.51 -6.24
N ALA A 395 16.14 -13.27 -6.16
CA ALA A 395 16.58 -14.14 -7.24
C ALA A 395 16.94 -15.53 -6.70
N VAL A 396 16.32 -16.56 -7.30
CA VAL A 396 16.61 -17.98 -7.10
C VAL A 396 17.11 -18.53 -8.44
N THR A 397 18.43 -18.73 -8.55
CA THR A 397 19.08 -19.06 -9.81
C THR A 397 19.97 -20.30 -9.71
N GLU A 398 20.19 -20.98 -10.85
CA GLU A 398 21.16 -22.08 -10.95
C GLU A 398 20.91 -23.19 -9.91
N VAL A 399 19.69 -23.71 -9.86
CA VAL A 399 19.29 -24.74 -8.89
C VAL A 399 19.29 -26.13 -9.54
N ASP A 400 20.00 -27.09 -8.96
CA ASP A 400 19.93 -28.52 -9.32
C ASP A 400 19.10 -29.27 -8.28
N ALA A 401 17.88 -29.66 -8.65
CA ALA A 401 16.93 -30.31 -7.77
C ALA A 401 16.62 -31.77 -8.15
N ALA A 402 16.55 -32.65 -7.15
CA ALA A 402 16.05 -34.01 -7.33
C ALA A 402 15.09 -34.41 -6.21
N LEU A 403 13.92 -34.93 -6.57
CA LEU A 403 12.88 -35.36 -5.63
C LEU A 403 12.75 -36.89 -5.60
N SER A 404 13.01 -37.48 -4.42
CA SER A 404 12.87 -38.92 -4.18
C SER A 404 11.77 -39.29 -3.18
N PHE A 405 11.41 -38.37 -2.26
CA PHE A 405 10.32 -38.52 -1.31
C PHE A 405 9.67 -37.16 -1.01
N ALA A 406 8.47 -37.18 -0.43
CA ALA A 406 7.77 -35.94 -0.06
C ALA A 406 8.45 -35.30 1.16
N VAL A 407 8.80 -34.02 1.06
CA VAL A 407 9.21 -33.22 2.21
C VAL A 407 7.96 -32.92 3.05
N GLU A 408 8.10 -32.68 4.34
CA GLU A 408 7.04 -32.13 5.20
C GLU A 408 7.53 -30.77 5.71
N LEU A 409 6.80 -29.68 5.40
CA LEU A 409 7.08 -28.38 6.00
C LEU A 409 6.24 -28.21 7.26
N LEU A 410 6.89 -27.83 8.36
CA LEU A 410 6.21 -27.30 9.55
C LEU A 410 5.37 -26.10 9.09
N ASP A 411 4.07 -26.14 9.33
CA ASP A 411 3.04 -25.15 8.96
C ASP A 411 2.25 -25.36 7.65
N THR A 412 2.41 -26.51 6.96
CA THR A 412 1.42 -26.93 5.96
C THR A 412 0.61 -28.10 6.49
N ARG A 413 -0.69 -27.91 6.74
CA ARG A 413 -1.65 -29.01 7.01
C ARG A 413 -1.83 -29.99 5.83
N MET A 414 -1.06 -29.80 4.77
CA MET A 414 -1.12 -30.57 3.52
C MET A 414 0.14 -31.41 3.42
N ASN A 415 -0.04 -32.72 3.16
CA ASN A 415 1.01 -33.63 2.67
C ASN A 415 1.38 -33.29 1.21
N THR A 416 1.61 -32.00 0.91
CA THR A 416 1.88 -31.53 -0.44
C THR A 416 3.25 -32.00 -0.89
N LYS A 417 3.30 -32.69 -2.03
CA LYS A 417 4.54 -33.14 -2.66
C LYS A 417 5.26 -31.89 -3.20
N PHE A 418 6.16 -31.34 -2.40
CA PHE A 418 6.79 -30.04 -2.64
C PHE A 418 7.54 -29.98 -3.97
N GLY A 419 7.50 -28.78 -4.54
CA GLY A 419 8.38 -28.39 -5.63
C GLY A 419 9.68 -27.76 -5.17
N VAL A 420 10.46 -27.28 -6.13
CA VAL A 420 11.72 -26.57 -5.89
C VAL A 420 11.43 -25.23 -5.22
N VAL A 421 10.38 -24.53 -5.68
CA VAL A 421 9.94 -23.26 -5.13
C VAL A 421 8.47 -23.37 -4.73
N MET A 422 8.16 -22.98 -3.51
CA MET A 422 6.81 -22.93 -2.97
C MET A 422 6.41 -21.48 -2.70
N LEU A 423 5.18 -21.12 -3.09
CA LEU A 423 4.55 -19.84 -2.78
C LEU A 423 3.27 -20.13 -1.96
N LYS A 424 3.18 -19.65 -0.72
CA LYS A 424 1.99 -19.86 0.14
C LYS A 424 1.38 -18.53 0.50
N ASP A 425 0.19 -18.24 -0.05
CA ASP A 425 -0.50 -16.96 0.17
C ASP A 425 0.44 -15.76 -0.02
N ALA A 426 1.34 -15.87 -1.02
CA ALA A 426 2.44 -14.93 -1.20
C ALA A 426 1.93 -13.64 -1.83
N VAL A 427 2.32 -12.50 -1.25
CA VAL A 427 2.02 -11.17 -1.79
C VAL A 427 3.33 -10.46 -2.07
N LEU A 428 3.52 -10.03 -3.32
CA LEU A 428 4.60 -9.18 -3.75
C LEU A 428 4.03 -7.77 -4.01
N SER A 429 4.56 -6.79 -3.29
CA SER A 429 4.23 -5.37 -3.43
C SER A 429 5.46 -4.61 -3.92
N ALA A 430 5.38 -3.97 -5.08
CA ALA A 430 6.51 -3.30 -5.74
C ALA A 430 7.82 -4.13 -5.76
N SER A 431 7.73 -5.45 -5.88
CA SER A 431 8.84 -6.38 -5.65
C SER A 431 9.14 -7.27 -6.87
N LEU A 432 10.38 -7.77 -6.96
CA LEU A 432 10.84 -8.67 -8.01
C LEU A 432 11.13 -10.07 -7.45
N LEU A 433 10.57 -11.10 -8.08
CA LEU A 433 10.94 -12.51 -7.86
C LEU A 433 11.35 -13.17 -9.18
N LEU A 434 12.64 -13.50 -9.29
CA LEU A 434 13.20 -14.23 -10.43
C LEU A 434 13.54 -15.67 -10.04
N VAL A 435 12.99 -16.64 -10.79
CA VAL A 435 13.38 -18.05 -10.75
C VAL A 435 14.02 -18.40 -12.09
N SER A 436 15.33 -18.69 -12.12
CA SER A 436 16.05 -18.88 -13.38
C SER A 436 16.95 -20.12 -13.35
N ASP A 437 17.13 -20.77 -14.49
CA ASP A 437 18.14 -21.83 -14.67
C ASP A 437 18.00 -22.99 -13.67
N VAL A 438 16.74 -23.34 -13.33
CA VAL A 438 16.42 -24.46 -12.46
C VAL A 438 16.35 -25.75 -13.27
N LYS A 439 17.10 -26.76 -12.88
CA LYS A 439 17.01 -28.12 -13.42
C LYS A 439 16.46 -29.03 -12.34
N ALA A 440 15.29 -29.61 -12.56
CA ALA A 440 14.71 -30.53 -11.59
C ALA A 440 14.29 -31.87 -12.20
N HIS A 441 14.54 -32.95 -11.47
CA HIS A 441 14.08 -34.29 -11.82
C HIS A 441 13.28 -34.92 -10.67
N ALA A 442 12.12 -35.51 -10.97
CA ALA A 442 11.29 -36.23 -10.02
C ALA A 442 11.10 -37.68 -10.43
N THR A 443 11.21 -38.59 -9.46
CA THR A 443 10.95 -40.02 -9.66
C THR A 443 9.47 -40.41 -9.54
N LYS A 444 8.63 -39.50 -9.00
CA LYS A 444 7.18 -39.71 -8.81
C LYS A 444 6.39 -38.67 -9.59
N ARG A 445 5.37 -39.13 -10.33
CA ARG A 445 4.54 -38.35 -11.27
C ARG A 445 3.59 -37.31 -10.66
N ASP A 446 3.62 -37.10 -9.34
CA ASP A 446 2.68 -36.21 -8.63
C ASP A 446 3.39 -35.00 -7.99
N ALA A 447 4.55 -34.62 -8.51
CA ALA A 447 5.34 -33.51 -8.02
C ALA A 447 5.12 -32.26 -8.87
N PHE A 448 5.32 -31.09 -8.27
CA PHE A 448 5.25 -29.77 -8.92
C PHE A 448 6.61 -29.11 -8.84
N VAL A 449 6.94 -28.13 -9.69
CA VAL A 449 8.22 -27.40 -9.55
C VAL A 449 8.00 -26.10 -8.79
N VAL A 450 7.19 -25.22 -9.37
CA VAL A 450 6.73 -24.02 -8.70
C VAL A 450 5.30 -24.27 -8.30
N TYR A 451 5.09 -24.36 -6.99
CA TYR A 451 3.80 -24.69 -6.40
C TYR A 451 3.29 -23.51 -5.61
N SER A 452 2.24 -22.86 -6.12
CA SER A 452 1.49 -21.86 -5.37
C SER A 452 0.24 -22.48 -4.73
N THR A 453 0.12 -22.33 -3.42
CA THR A 453 -1.08 -22.63 -2.65
C THR A 453 -1.68 -21.34 -2.10
N GLY A 454 -3.00 -21.26 -2.12
CA GLY A 454 -3.70 -20.02 -1.82
C GLY A 454 -3.59 -19.00 -2.97
N THR A 455 -3.71 -17.72 -2.65
CA THR A 455 -3.65 -16.66 -3.66
C THR A 455 -2.23 -16.10 -3.78
N LEU A 456 -1.66 -16.14 -4.97
CA LEU A 456 -0.47 -15.38 -5.32
C LEU A 456 -0.88 -14.00 -5.83
N THR A 457 -0.46 -12.94 -5.12
CA THR A 457 -0.82 -11.56 -5.47
C THR A 457 0.42 -10.78 -5.87
N LEU A 458 0.36 -10.16 -7.06
CA LEU A 458 1.35 -9.21 -7.56
C LEU A 458 0.69 -7.84 -7.69
N VAL A 459 1.22 -6.83 -6.99
CA VAL A 459 0.67 -5.46 -6.95
C VAL A 459 1.79 -4.41 -6.92
N GLY A 460 1.47 -3.16 -7.28
CA GLY A 460 2.37 -2.02 -7.13
C GLY A 460 3.57 -2.06 -8.08
N GLY A 461 3.42 -2.57 -9.30
CA GLY A 461 4.53 -2.75 -10.23
C GLY A 461 5.41 -3.97 -9.92
N SER A 462 4.87 -4.98 -9.24
CA SER A 462 5.60 -6.21 -8.93
C SER A 462 5.84 -7.07 -10.16
N SER A 463 6.90 -7.88 -10.12
CA SER A 463 7.18 -8.81 -11.20
C SER A 463 7.67 -10.18 -10.74
N LEU A 464 7.10 -11.23 -11.32
CA LEU A 464 7.52 -12.61 -11.13
C LEU A 464 7.92 -13.19 -12.48
N TYR A 465 9.18 -13.58 -12.59
CA TYR A 465 9.73 -14.22 -13.78
C TYR A 465 10.18 -15.62 -13.45
N ALA A 466 9.82 -16.58 -14.29
CA ALA A 466 10.43 -17.88 -14.27
C ALA A 466 10.92 -18.30 -15.65
N ARG A 467 12.22 -18.55 -15.79
CA ARG A 467 12.86 -18.70 -17.10
C ARG A 467 14.00 -19.70 -17.18
N TYR A 468 14.20 -20.25 -18.37
CA TYR A 468 15.32 -21.18 -18.66
C TYR A 468 15.36 -22.40 -17.73
N CYS A 469 14.21 -22.79 -17.19
CA CYS A 469 14.14 -23.94 -16.30
C CYS A 469 13.81 -25.22 -17.09
N SER A 470 14.40 -26.36 -16.72
CA SER A 470 14.17 -27.65 -17.39
C SER A 470 13.74 -28.75 -16.41
N PHE A 471 12.70 -29.52 -16.76
CA PHE A 471 12.06 -30.45 -15.82
C PHE A 471 11.72 -31.79 -16.42
N ASP A 472 11.89 -32.85 -15.61
CA ASP A 472 11.49 -34.21 -15.98
C ASP A 472 10.80 -34.93 -14.82
N GLY A 473 9.72 -35.65 -15.12
CA GLY A 473 8.97 -36.47 -14.16
C GLY A 473 7.93 -35.74 -13.30
N TYR A 474 7.71 -34.43 -13.52
CA TYR A 474 6.74 -33.60 -12.80
C TYR A 474 5.35 -33.61 -13.48
N THR A 475 4.28 -33.34 -12.73
CA THR A 475 2.92 -33.24 -13.31
C THR A 475 2.72 -31.92 -14.04
N HIS A 476 3.10 -30.82 -13.41
CA HIS A 476 2.97 -29.48 -13.95
C HIS A 476 4.26 -28.71 -13.73
N LEU A 477 4.62 -27.89 -14.70
CA LEU A 477 5.78 -27.01 -14.61
C LEU A 477 5.48 -25.88 -13.60
N PHE A 478 4.36 -25.18 -13.79
CA PHE A 478 3.78 -24.25 -12.81
C PHE A 478 2.40 -24.73 -12.37
N TYR A 479 2.22 -24.86 -11.07
CA TYR A 479 0.90 -25.04 -10.46
C TYR A 479 0.55 -23.77 -9.69
N LEU A 480 -0.54 -23.09 -10.08
CA LEU A 480 -1.09 -21.99 -9.31
C LEU A 480 -2.50 -22.33 -8.83
N TYR A 481 -2.72 -22.15 -7.53
CA TYR A 481 -4.06 -22.28 -6.96
C TYR A 481 -4.93 -21.10 -7.42
N SER A 482 -4.54 -19.86 -7.10
CA SER A 482 -5.18 -18.62 -7.55
C SER A 482 -4.09 -17.57 -7.80
N LEU A 483 -4.28 -16.68 -8.78
CA LEU A 483 -3.37 -15.54 -9.01
C LEU A 483 -4.13 -14.25 -9.36
N SER A 484 -3.65 -13.17 -8.75
CA SER A 484 -4.05 -11.79 -9.02
C SER A 484 -2.82 -10.99 -9.43
N VAL A 485 -2.86 -10.41 -10.64
CA VAL A 485 -1.83 -9.50 -11.15
C VAL A 485 -2.49 -8.16 -11.40
N SER A 486 -2.15 -7.18 -10.58
CA SER A 486 -2.81 -5.87 -10.59
C SER A 486 -1.79 -4.74 -10.49
N ASP A 487 -2.22 -3.54 -10.87
CA ASP A 487 -1.44 -2.30 -10.78
C ASP A 487 -0.04 -2.44 -11.40
N HIS A 488 0.01 -2.45 -12.74
CA HIS A 488 1.24 -2.44 -13.54
C HIS A 488 2.18 -3.63 -13.27
N SER A 489 1.65 -4.76 -12.78
CA SER A 489 2.44 -5.91 -12.39
C SER A 489 2.61 -6.94 -13.52
N VAL A 490 3.63 -7.78 -13.43
CA VAL A 490 3.99 -8.76 -14.47
C VAL A 490 4.18 -10.16 -13.91
N PHE A 491 3.47 -11.15 -14.47
CA PHE A 491 3.77 -12.56 -14.28
C PHE A 491 4.28 -13.15 -15.61
N ALA A 492 5.43 -13.80 -15.63
CA ALA A 492 6.04 -14.26 -16.88
C ALA A 492 6.75 -15.62 -16.78
N LEU A 493 6.36 -16.53 -17.66
CA LEU A 493 6.99 -17.85 -17.87
C LEU A 493 7.68 -17.87 -19.23
N LEU A 494 9.02 -17.92 -19.24
CA LEU A 494 9.82 -17.67 -20.44
C LEU A 494 10.81 -18.79 -20.73
N ASN A 495 10.75 -19.40 -21.91
CA ASN A 495 11.78 -20.33 -22.39
C ASN A 495 12.06 -21.50 -21.43
N ASN A 496 11.02 -22.05 -20.80
CA ASN A 496 11.15 -23.24 -19.96
C ASN A 496 10.90 -24.52 -20.77
N THR A 497 11.44 -25.65 -20.32
CA THR A 497 11.28 -26.94 -20.97
C THR A 497 10.77 -28.01 -20.01
N MET A 498 9.77 -28.79 -20.41
CA MET A 498 9.30 -29.96 -19.66
C MET A 498 9.35 -31.23 -20.53
N PHE A 499 10.16 -32.20 -20.14
CA PHE A 499 10.38 -33.43 -20.92
C PHE A 499 9.21 -34.42 -20.84
N SER A 500 8.44 -34.37 -19.76
CA SER A 500 7.23 -35.18 -19.58
C SER A 500 6.31 -34.51 -18.56
N GLY A 501 5.00 -34.57 -18.77
CA GLY A 501 4.03 -34.05 -17.80
C GLY A 501 2.63 -33.84 -18.37
N VAL A 502 1.80 -33.14 -17.60
CA VAL A 502 0.42 -32.78 -17.97
C VAL A 502 0.37 -31.38 -18.55
N SER A 503 0.92 -30.37 -17.89
CA SER A 503 0.91 -29.00 -18.44
C SER A 503 2.06 -28.09 -18.05
N LEU A 504 2.38 -27.11 -18.92
CA LEU A 504 3.37 -26.07 -18.61
C LEU A 504 2.83 -25.11 -17.55
N LEU A 505 1.56 -24.72 -17.67
CA LEU A 505 0.88 -23.91 -16.69
C LEU A 505 -0.43 -24.59 -16.30
N TYR A 506 -0.62 -24.81 -15.00
CA TYR A 506 -1.86 -25.34 -14.43
C TYR A 506 -2.47 -24.36 -13.46
N LEU A 507 -3.76 -24.12 -13.66
CA LEU A 507 -4.49 -22.99 -13.11
C LEU A 507 -5.78 -23.54 -12.52
N ARG A 508 -5.79 -23.66 -11.18
CA ARG A 508 -6.80 -24.45 -10.46
C ARG A 508 -8.07 -23.68 -10.14
N HIS A 509 -7.96 -22.41 -9.76
CA HIS A 509 -9.05 -21.54 -9.31
C HIS A 509 -8.88 -20.16 -9.96
N GLY A 510 -9.97 -19.48 -10.30
CA GLY A 510 -9.99 -18.31 -11.20
C GLY A 510 -8.89 -17.24 -11.00
N PHE A 511 -8.51 -16.60 -12.10
CA PHE A 511 -7.36 -15.67 -12.18
C PHE A 511 -7.81 -14.28 -12.62
N SER A 512 -7.08 -13.25 -12.19
CA SER A 512 -7.33 -11.87 -12.62
C SER A 512 -6.05 -11.15 -13.04
N VAL A 513 -6.13 -10.44 -14.16
CA VAL A 513 -5.09 -9.52 -14.64
C VAL A 513 -5.77 -8.16 -14.86
N SER A 514 -5.41 -7.16 -14.06
CA SER A 514 -6.05 -5.84 -14.07
C SER A 514 -5.06 -4.68 -14.04
N ASP A 515 -5.54 -3.49 -14.40
CA ASP A 515 -4.84 -2.21 -14.25
C ASP A 515 -3.46 -2.21 -14.93
N HIS A 516 -3.44 -2.34 -16.26
CA HIS A 516 -2.22 -2.32 -17.09
C HIS A 516 -1.22 -3.44 -16.77
N SER A 517 -1.70 -4.55 -16.21
CA SER A 517 -0.86 -5.69 -15.84
C SER A 517 -0.70 -6.69 -16.97
N VAL A 518 0.33 -7.54 -16.87
CA VAL A 518 0.70 -8.49 -17.93
C VAL A 518 0.89 -9.90 -17.40
N LEU A 519 0.27 -10.88 -18.06
CA LEU A 519 0.56 -12.30 -17.87
C LEU A 519 1.16 -12.89 -19.16
N ARG A 520 2.38 -13.41 -19.07
CA ARG A 520 3.15 -13.90 -20.22
C ARG A 520 3.49 -15.37 -20.08
N VAL A 521 3.26 -16.14 -21.15
CA VAL A 521 3.68 -17.53 -21.27
C VAL A 521 4.31 -17.67 -22.65
N VAL A 522 5.64 -17.57 -22.73
CA VAL A 522 6.35 -17.40 -24.00
C VAL A 522 7.52 -18.36 -24.15
N GLY A 523 7.64 -18.99 -25.32
CA GLY A 523 8.82 -19.79 -25.66
C GLY A 523 8.94 -21.11 -24.87
N ASN A 524 7.89 -21.53 -24.17
CA ASN A 524 7.95 -22.73 -23.34
C ASN A 524 7.73 -23.98 -24.19
N SER A 525 8.51 -25.02 -23.97
CA SER A 525 8.51 -26.25 -24.77
C SER A 525 8.28 -27.49 -23.91
N GLY A 526 7.69 -28.55 -24.47
CA GLY A 526 7.71 -29.83 -23.78
C GLY A 526 6.74 -30.89 -24.31
N SER A 527 7.04 -32.15 -24.01
CA SER A 527 6.14 -33.28 -24.28
C SER A 527 5.05 -33.36 -23.20
N VAL A 528 4.04 -32.51 -23.34
CA VAL A 528 2.98 -32.30 -22.33
C VAL A 528 1.60 -32.40 -22.98
N ARG A 529 0.56 -32.64 -22.18
CA ARG A 529 -0.81 -32.69 -22.71
C ARG A 529 -1.33 -31.30 -23.06
N TYR A 530 -1.01 -30.29 -22.24
CA TYR A 530 -1.55 -28.94 -22.37
C TYR A 530 -0.47 -27.87 -22.17
N ALA A 531 -0.43 -26.80 -22.98
CA ALA A 531 0.43 -25.66 -22.64
C ALA A 531 -0.14 -24.95 -21.40
N ILE A 532 -1.41 -24.58 -21.47
CA ILE A 532 -2.17 -23.99 -20.38
C ILE A 532 -3.39 -24.86 -20.09
N CYS A 533 -3.53 -25.29 -18.84
CA CYS A 533 -4.65 -26.08 -18.35
C CYS A 533 -5.38 -25.29 -17.27
N ASN A 534 -6.65 -24.99 -17.53
CA ASN A 534 -7.48 -24.11 -16.72
C ASN A 534 -8.74 -24.82 -16.22
N ASP A 535 -9.10 -24.58 -14.96
CA ASP A 535 -10.31 -25.13 -14.35
C ASP A 535 -11.43 -24.10 -14.08
N ASP A 536 -11.13 -22.79 -14.05
CA ASP A 536 -12.10 -21.74 -13.68
C ASP A 536 -11.94 -20.46 -14.54
N LEU A 537 -12.96 -19.61 -14.58
CA LEU A 537 -12.98 -18.39 -15.41
C LEU A 537 -11.85 -17.41 -15.05
N TRP A 538 -11.22 -16.83 -16.07
CA TRP A 538 -10.27 -15.72 -15.90
C TRP A 538 -10.88 -14.39 -16.28
N THR A 539 -10.42 -13.33 -15.62
CA THR A 539 -10.81 -11.96 -15.95
C THR A 539 -9.59 -11.13 -16.33
N VAL A 540 -9.66 -10.49 -17.48
CA VAL A 540 -8.64 -9.55 -17.97
C VAL A 540 -9.33 -8.22 -18.23
N GLN A 541 -8.92 -7.18 -17.51
CA GLN A 541 -9.62 -5.91 -17.53
C GLN A 541 -8.66 -4.72 -17.38
N ARG A 542 -9.16 -3.53 -17.71
CA ARG A 542 -8.49 -2.24 -17.51
C ARG A 542 -7.11 -2.19 -18.18
N SER A 543 -7.13 -2.27 -19.51
CA SER A 543 -5.95 -2.15 -20.39
C SER A 543 -4.86 -3.19 -20.11
N SER A 544 -5.26 -4.40 -19.71
CA SER A 544 -4.33 -5.48 -19.35
C SER A 544 -4.01 -6.39 -20.53
N TRP A 545 -2.92 -7.16 -20.43
CA TRP A 545 -2.42 -7.93 -21.55
C TRP A 545 -2.08 -9.39 -21.19
N LEU A 546 -2.63 -10.33 -21.96
CA LEU A 546 -2.16 -11.71 -22.01
C LEU A 546 -1.25 -11.91 -23.24
N ASP A 547 -0.01 -12.37 -23.03
CA ASP A 547 0.96 -12.66 -24.09
C ASP A 547 1.32 -14.15 -24.10
N TRP A 548 0.67 -14.93 -24.96
CA TRP A 548 0.88 -16.36 -25.09
C TRP A 548 1.43 -16.69 -26.47
N ARG A 549 2.74 -16.87 -26.54
CA ARG A 549 3.38 -17.06 -27.84
C ARG A 549 4.53 -18.02 -27.87
N ASP A 550 4.74 -18.63 -29.02
CA ASP A 550 5.93 -19.43 -29.33
C ASP A 550 6.09 -20.61 -28.34
N ASN A 551 4.97 -21.14 -27.80
CA ASN A 551 4.99 -22.34 -26.97
C ASN A 551 4.85 -23.58 -27.86
N ASP A 552 5.59 -24.63 -27.56
CA ASP A 552 5.58 -25.90 -28.30
C ASP A 552 5.26 -27.05 -27.35
N VAL A 553 4.14 -27.73 -27.59
CA VAL A 553 3.68 -28.86 -26.78
C VAL A 553 3.68 -30.19 -27.53
N GLU A 554 4.40 -30.26 -28.66
CA GLU A 554 4.47 -31.44 -29.54
C GLU A 554 3.08 -31.95 -29.96
N LEU A 555 2.62 -33.07 -29.40
CA LEU A 555 1.32 -33.70 -29.67
C LEU A 555 0.20 -33.21 -28.73
N GLY A 556 0.53 -32.34 -27.78
CA GLY A 556 -0.42 -31.74 -26.83
C GLY A 556 -1.33 -30.68 -27.47
N ALA A 557 -2.26 -30.17 -26.68
CA ALA A 557 -3.08 -29.02 -27.03
C ALA A 557 -2.54 -27.74 -26.38
N MET A 558 -2.74 -26.58 -27.01
CA MET A 558 -2.32 -25.31 -26.40
C MET A 558 -3.15 -24.98 -25.16
N PHE A 559 -4.46 -25.25 -25.20
CA PHE A 559 -5.40 -24.90 -24.13
C PHE A 559 -6.26 -26.09 -23.73
N TYR A 560 -6.53 -26.21 -22.45
CA TYR A 560 -7.60 -27.03 -21.89
C TYR A 560 -8.39 -26.19 -20.89
N ASP A 561 -9.71 -26.26 -20.99
CA ASP A 561 -10.67 -25.59 -20.12
C ASP A 561 -11.68 -26.62 -19.60
N SER A 562 -11.92 -26.67 -18.30
CA SER A 562 -13.02 -27.45 -17.73
C SER A 562 -14.26 -26.60 -17.40
N SER A 563 -14.17 -25.27 -17.53
CA SER A 563 -15.25 -24.33 -17.26
C SER A 563 -16.14 -24.07 -18.48
N SER A 564 -17.22 -23.29 -18.31
CA SER A 564 -18.07 -22.85 -19.42
C SER A 564 -17.44 -21.74 -20.28
N ALA A 565 -16.42 -21.06 -19.76
CA ALA A 565 -15.78 -19.91 -20.42
C ALA A 565 -14.31 -19.77 -20.00
N PHE A 566 -13.42 -19.86 -20.98
CA PHE A 566 -11.97 -19.87 -20.74
C PHE A 566 -11.43 -18.55 -20.18
N VAL A 567 -11.85 -17.43 -20.76
CA VAL A 567 -11.38 -16.09 -20.39
C VAL A 567 -12.45 -15.05 -20.71
N SER A 568 -12.65 -14.10 -19.79
CA SER A 568 -13.41 -12.87 -19.97
C SER A 568 -12.45 -11.71 -20.12
N ILE A 569 -12.55 -10.98 -21.23
CA ILE A 569 -11.65 -9.88 -21.59
C ILE A 569 -12.50 -8.65 -21.84
N ASP A 570 -12.19 -7.54 -21.18
CA ASP A 570 -12.91 -6.28 -21.41
C ASP A 570 -12.52 -5.63 -22.76
N GLY A 571 -13.23 -4.56 -23.14
CA GLY A 571 -12.98 -3.88 -24.42
C GLY A 571 -11.65 -3.12 -24.52
N SER A 572 -10.89 -3.00 -23.42
CA SER A 572 -9.62 -2.26 -23.36
C SER A 572 -8.40 -3.18 -23.32
N SER A 573 -8.59 -4.45 -23.00
CA SER A 573 -7.54 -5.43 -22.78
C SER A 573 -7.24 -6.23 -24.05
N VAL A 574 -6.04 -6.81 -24.10
CA VAL A 574 -5.52 -7.46 -25.30
C VAL A 574 -5.07 -8.88 -24.99
N VAL A 575 -5.24 -9.77 -25.98
CA VAL A 575 -4.62 -11.10 -25.98
C VAL A 575 -3.80 -11.26 -27.25
N THR A 576 -2.53 -11.59 -27.07
CA THR A 576 -1.65 -12.04 -28.16
C THR A 576 -1.56 -13.55 -28.09
N LEU A 577 -1.95 -14.21 -29.17
CA LEU A 577 -1.85 -15.65 -29.32
C LEU A 577 -1.09 -15.99 -30.61
N THR A 578 0.08 -16.59 -30.50
CA THR A 578 0.80 -17.18 -31.65
C THR A 578 1.42 -18.51 -31.27
N GLY A 579 1.17 -19.56 -32.04
CA GLY A 579 1.65 -20.91 -31.76
C GLY A 579 1.98 -21.63 -33.03
#